data_AF-A0A2L2WS56-F1
#
_entry.id   AF-A0A2L2WS56-F1
#
_cell.length_a   1.000
_cell.length_b   1.000
_cell.length_c   1.000
_cell.angle_alpha   90.00
_cell.angle_beta   90.00
_cell.angle_gamma   90.00
#
_symmetry.space_group_name_H-M   'P 1'
#
loop_
_entity.id
_entity.type
_entity.pdbx_description
1 polymer ?
#
loop_
_entity_poly.entity_id
_entity_poly.type
_entity_poly.pdbx_seq_one_letter_code
_entity_poly.pdbx_strand_id
1 'polypeptide(L)'
;RKAIHTIYKNKELNKFDTMKYVKQSDGISYDVYNIEVIIAVAFRICSKESVLFRQFIISKISSTLKETPITLFVSCGRSDNRWYS
;
A
#
# COMPACT_ATOMS: atom_id res chain seq x y z
N ARG A 1 7.75 -5.83 -7.86
CA ARG A 1 6.44 -5.59 -8.53
C ARG A 1 5.28 -6.50 -8.06
N LYS A 2 5.49 -7.65 -7.39
CA LYS A 2 4.39 -8.58 -7.02
C LYS A 2 3.27 -7.93 -6.18
N ALA A 3 3.58 -7.08 -5.19
CA ALA A 3 2.55 -6.40 -4.37
C ALA A 3 1.64 -5.47 -5.20
N ILE A 4 2.24 -4.62 -6.04
CA ILE A 4 1.55 -3.71 -6.97
C ILE A 4 0.71 -4.50 -7.98
N HIS A 5 1.26 -5.60 -8.50
CA HIS A 5 0.53 -6.47 -9.41
C HIS A 5 -0.75 -7.02 -8.75
N THR A 6 -0.67 -7.49 -7.51
CA THR A 6 -1.83 -8.03 -6.79
C THR A 6 -2.87 -6.94 -6.47
N ILE A 7 -2.47 -5.69 -6.22
CA ILE A 7 -3.39 -4.55 -6.05
C ILE A 7 -4.25 -4.37 -7.31
N TYR A 8 -3.61 -4.36 -8.48
CA TYR A 8 -4.33 -4.23 -9.75
C TYR A 8 -5.13 -5.49 -10.11
N LYS A 9 -4.62 -6.69 -9.84
CA LYS A 9 -5.33 -7.95 -10.07
C LYS A 9 -6.63 -8.02 -9.29
N ASN A 10 -6.62 -7.54 -8.04
CA ASN A 10 -7.80 -7.50 -7.18
C ASN A 10 -8.73 -6.32 -7.47
N LYS A 11 -8.41 -5.47 -8.45
CA LYS A 11 -9.15 -4.24 -8.79
C LYS A 11 -9.29 -3.26 -7.62
N GLU A 12 -8.32 -3.25 -6.70
CA GLU A 12 -8.30 -2.31 -5.57
C GLU A 12 -7.97 -0.87 -6.03
N LEU A 13 -7.23 -0.73 -7.14
CA LEU A 13 -6.93 0.54 -7.80
C LEU A 13 -6.96 0.36 -9.32
N ASN A 14 -7.22 1.44 -10.07
CA ASN A 14 -7.12 1.45 -11.53
C ASN A 14 -5.69 1.73 -11.97
N LYS A 15 -5.11 0.85 -12.79
CA LYS A 15 -3.74 0.97 -13.28
C LYS A 15 -3.52 2.21 -14.16
N PHE A 16 -4.51 2.56 -14.99
CA PHE A 16 -4.38 3.67 -15.94
C PHE A 16 -4.29 5.03 -15.25
N ASP A 17 -4.94 5.18 -14.10
CA ASP A 17 -4.97 6.46 -13.38
C ASP A 17 -3.84 6.61 -12.36
N THR A 18 -3.22 5.50 -11.95
CA THR A 18 -2.28 5.46 -10.82
C THR A 18 -0.84 5.14 -11.19
N MET A 19 -0.56 4.78 -12.44
CA MET A 19 0.79 4.44 -12.91
C MET A 19 1.10 5.16 -14.23
N LYS A 20 2.22 5.89 -14.27
CA LYS A 20 2.75 6.50 -15.50
C LYS A 20 4.14 5.96 -15.81
N TYR A 21 4.36 5.63 -17.07
CA TYR A 21 5.68 5.28 -17.56
C TYR A 21 6.38 6.53 -18.08
N VAL A 22 7.54 6.86 -17.53
CA VAL A 22 8.35 7.99 -17.96
C VAL A 22 9.65 7.46 -18.54
N LYS A 23 9.97 7.92 -19.76
CA LYS A 23 11.22 7.60 -20.44
C LYS A 23 12.00 8.90 -20.63
N GLN A 24 13.19 8.97 -20.04
CA GLN A 24 14.11 10.07 -20.25
C GLN A 24 14.93 9.85 -21.52
N SER A 25 15.46 10.96 -22.06
CA SER A 25 16.27 11.01 -23.28
C SER A 25 17.65 10.35 -23.12
N ASP A 26 18.10 10.16 -21.90
CA ASP A 26 19.33 9.45 -21.53
C ASP A 26 19.22 7.92 -21.60
N GLY A 27 18.04 7.40 -21.96
CA GLY A 27 17.76 5.97 -22.05
C GLY A 27 17.26 5.35 -20.75
N ILE A 28 17.17 6.13 -19.66
CA ILE A 28 16.61 5.65 -18.39
C ILE A 28 15.09 5.74 -18.44
N SER A 29 14.42 4.70 -17.95
CA SER A 29 12.97 4.70 -17.79
C SER A 29 12.56 4.22 -16.40
N TYR A 30 11.45 4.78 -15.92
CA TYR A 30 10.92 4.47 -14.60
C TYR A 30 9.39 4.46 -14.60
N ASP A 31 8.86 3.60 -13.74
CA ASP A 31 7.44 3.55 -13.41
C ASP A 31 7.17 4.53 -12.26
N VAL A 32 6.39 5.57 -12.52
CA VAL A 32 5.90 6.50 -11.51
C VAL A 32 4.57 5.99 -10.98
N TYR A 33 4.44 5.91 -9.66
CA TYR A 33 3.21 5.51 -8.97
C TYR A 33 2.63 6.67 -8.18
N ASN A 34 1.30 6.79 -8.17
CA ASN A 34 0.61 7.77 -7.34
C ASN A 34 0.64 7.35 -5.85
N ILE A 35 0.41 8.31 -4.96
CA ILE A 35 0.50 8.12 -3.51
C ILE A 35 -0.47 7.05 -2.99
N GLU A 36 -1.62 6.86 -3.63
CA GLU A 36 -2.61 5.83 -3.25
C GLU A 36 -2.03 4.41 -3.42
N VAL A 37 -1.20 4.18 -4.45
CA VAL A 37 -0.51 2.89 -4.63
C VAL A 37 0.53 2.70 -3.54
N ILE A 38 1.26 3.75 -3.16
CA ILE A 38 2.26 3.71 -2.08
C ILE A 38 1.58 3.36 -0.75
N ILE A 39 0.44 3.99 -0.45
CA ILE A 39 -0.38 3.70 0.73
C ILE A 39 -0.86 2.25 0.68
N ALA A 40 -1.49 1.81 -0.42
CA ALA A 40 -2.00 0.45 -0.56
C ALA A 40 -0.89 -0.61 -0.38
N VAL A 41 0.31 -0.36 -0.90
CA VAL A 41 1.48 -1.24 -0.69
C VAL A 41 1.92 -1.24 0.77
N ALA A 42 2.05 -0.08 1.43
CA ALA A 42 2.43 0.01 2.83
C ALA A 42 1.44 -0.71 3.76
N PHE A 43 0.14 -0.61 3.46
CA PHE A 43 -0.91 -1.30 4.21
C PHE A 43 -0.96 -2.81 3.93
N ARG A 44 -0.62 -3.25 2.72
CA ARG A 44 -0.51 -4.69 2.37
C ARG A 44 0.76 -5.36 2.88
N ILE A 45 1.85 -4.61 3.06
CA ILE A 45 3.07 -5.14 3.64
C ILE A 45 2.78 -5.55 5.08
N CYS A 46 3.16 -6.78 5.43
CA CYS A 46 3.00 -7.38 6.75
C CYS A 46 4.31 -7.37 7.55
N SER A 47 5.14 -6.32 7.40
CA SER A 47 6.37 -6.17 8.16
C SER A 47 6.08 -5.65 9.57
N LYS A 48 7.02 -5.84 10.49
CA LYS A 48 6.89 -5.32 11.87
C LYS A 48 6.71 -3.79 11.88
N GLU A 49 7.45 -3.12 11.03
CA GLU A 49 7.45 -1.66 10.87
C GLU A 49 6.10 -1.16 10.32
N SER A 50 5.53 -1.84 9.32
CA SER A 50 4.22 -1.44 8.77
C SER A 50 3.07 -1.70 9.76
N VAL A 51 3.16 -2.76 10.57
CA VAL A 51 2.21 -3.04 11.65
C VAL A 51 2.22 -1.91 12.69
N LEU A 52 3.41 -1.50 13.13
CA LEU A 52 3.57 -0.40 14.08
C LEU A 52 3.07 0.93 13.49
N PHE A 53 3.36 1.20 12.22
CA PHE A 53 2.87 2.39 11.53
C PHE A 53 1.33 2.43 11.46
N ARG A 54 0.67 1.31 11.14
CA ARG A 54 -0.80 1.23 11.16
C ARG A 54 -1.37 1.48 12.55
N GLN A 55 -0.80 0.88 13.59
CA GLN A 55 -1.22 1.10 14.97
C GLN A 55 -1.05 2.56 15.40
N PHE A 56 0.06 3.19 15.00
CA PHE A 56 0.31 4.61 15.26
C PHE A 56 -0.74 5.51 14.61
N ILE A 57 -1.05 5.30 13.33
CA ILE A 57 -2.08 6.09 12.63
C ILE A 57 -3.46 5.89 13.26
N ILE A 58 -3.86 4.64 13.55
CA ILE A 58 -5.13 4.33 14.22
C ILE A 58 -5.21 5.03 15.58
N SER A 59 -4.18 4.90 16.41
CA SER A 59 -4.12 5.55 17.73
C SER A 59 -4.21 7.08 17.62
N LYS A 60 -3.56 7.66 16.61
CA LYS A 60 -3.59 9.11 16.39
C LYS A 60 -4.97 9.58 15.95
N ILE A 61 -5.61 8.87 15.02
CA ILE A 61 -6.97 9.17 14.55
C ILE A 61 -7.98 9.01 15.69
N SER A 62 -7.91 7.92 16.46
CA SER A 62 -8.81 7.68 17.61
C SER A 62 -8.64 8.74 18.71
N SER A 63 -7.42 9.24 18.92
CA SER A 63 -7.16 10.33 19.87
C SER A 63 -7.72 11.69 19.41
N THR A 64 -7.81 11.88 18.08
CA THR A 64 -8.28 13.13 17.48
C THR A 64 -9.81 13.16 17.37
N LEU A 65 -10.42 12.00 17.08
CA LEU A 65 -11.87 11.80 17.01
C LEU A 65 -12.36 11.18 18.33
N LYS A 66 -12.39 11.99 19.40
CA LYS A 66 -12.66 11.56 20.79
C LYS A 66 -13.98 10.82 21.04
N GLU A 67 -14.86 10.65 20.05
CA GLU A 67 -16.22 10.11 20.24
C GLU A 67 -16.52 8.83 19.46
N THR A 68 -15.73 8.44 18.45
CA THR A 68 -16.00 7.24 17.65
C THR A 68 -14.74 6.40 17.43
N PRO A 69 -14.66 5.17 17.99
CA PRO A 69 -13.55 4.27 17.70
C PRO A 69 -13.63 3.80 16.25
N ILE A 70 -12.81 4.39 15.37
CA ILE A 70 -12.67 3.93 13.98
C ILE A 70 -11.84 2.65 13.98
N THR A 71 -12.49 1.53 13.67
CA THR A 71 -11.83 0.24 13.49
C THR A 71 -11.52 0.04 12.02
N LEU A 72 -10.26 0.22 11.63
CA LEU A 72 -9.78 -0.10 10.27
C LEU A 72 -9.45 -1.59 10.19
N PHE A 73 -10.31 -2.38 9.55
CA PHE A 73 -10.04 -3.78 9.26
C PHE A 73 -9.03 -3.89 8.12
N VAL A 74 -7.78 -4.20 8.46
CA VAL A 74 -6.73 -4.49 7.49
C VAL A 74 -6.39 -5.98 7.60
N SER A 75 -6.87 -6.77 6.63
CA SER A 75 -6.51 -8.18 6.53
C SER A 75 -5.09 -8.32 5.97
N CYS A 76 -4.11 -8.33 6.88
CA CYS A 76 -2.77 -8.81 6.55
C CYS A 76 -2.83 -10.33 6.41
N GLY A 77 -2.95 -10.82 5.17
CA GLY A 77 -2.98 -12.24 4.88
C GLY A 77 -1.71 -12.90 5.43
N ARG A 78 -1.89 -13.77 6.43
CA ARG A 78 -0.86 -14.65 7.00
C ARG A 78 -0.52 -15.80 6.03
N SER A 79 -0.40 -15.50 4.75
CA SER A 79 0.26 -16.39 3.81
C SER A 79 1.73 -16.27 4.14
N ASP A 80 2.37 -17.40 4.44
CA ASP A 80 3.82 -17.53 4.39
C ASP A 80 4.37 -16.67 3.27
N ASN A 81 5.45 -15.96 3.59
CA ASN A 81 6.27 -15.14 2.73
C ASN A 81 6.86 -15.97 1.57
N ARG A 82 5.99 -16.50 0.70
CA ARG A 82 6.27 -17.11 -0.61
C ARG A 82 6.57 -16.05 -1.67
N TRP A 83 7.08 -14.90 -1.25
CA TRP A 83 7.48 -13.83 -2.16
C TRP A 83 8.72 -14.20 -2.98
N TYR A 84 9.42 -15.27 -2.57
CA TYR A 84 10.54 -15.91 -3.27
C TYR A 84 10.16 -17.00 -4.28
N SER A 85 8.87 -17.25 -4.54
CA SER A 85 8.43 -18.14 -5.64
C SER A 85 7.75 -17.32 -6.74
#